data_AF-A0A2E4DCH4-F1
#
_entry.id   AF-A0A2E4DCH4-F1
#
_cell.length_a   1.000
_cell.length_b   1.000
_cell.length_c   1.000
_cell.angle_alpha   90.00
_cell.angle_beta   90.00
_cell.angle_gamma   90.00
#
_symmetry.space_group_name_H-M   'P 1'
#
loop_
_entity.id
_entity.type
_entity.pdbx_description
1 polymer ?
#
loop_
_entity_poly.entity_id
_entity_poly.type
_entity_poly.pdbx_seq_one_letter_code
_entity_poly.pdbx_strand_id
1 'polypeptide(L)'
;MNLTLTLVTILLSTQLFAQLPEINIQNLEGSYADPSGSARADSFRFDHINFGDNPQLSVEKQAGVLFLTTPEDEIQLDFLPHQINKLAQLEFQKTSIQTSGSSLNVSVASVNGSSREQNLNLEVLTLACSGGDETDLPQNIVLDSCLTQKAQATLNHFEAGDQEVRNLKIDIDQGELRFWANVLGKNIYGRGETFFDKENQVIKIRIDSVKWKFIKLTGRVFSELEKLENEKVTVQRPWITIEL
;
A
#
# COMPACT_ATOMS: atom_id res chain seq x y z
N MET A 1 -31.27 -28.32 34.30
CA MET A 1 -31.27 -28.18 32.82
C MET A 1 -31.23 -26.69 32.50
N ASN A 2 -30.40 -26.25 31.55
CA ASN A 2 -30.22 -24.85 31.08
C ASN A 2 -29.04 -24.04 31.66
N LEU A 3 -27.88 -24.66 31.89
CA LEU A 3 -26.60 -23.92 32.00
C LEU A 3 -25.60 -24.36 30.92
N THR A 4 -25.67 -25.63 30.49
CA THR A 4 -24.84 -26.19 29.42
C THR A 4 -25.26 -25.77 28.00
N LEU A 5 -26.50 -25.33 27.78
CA LEU A 5 -26.97 -24.89 26.46
C LEU A 5 -26.53 -23.45 26.13
N THR A 6 -26.33 -22.61 27.14
CA THR A 6 -25.93 -21.20 27.00
C THR A 6 -24.42 -21.04 26.73
N LEU A 7 -23.60 -21.99 27.20
CA LEU A 7 -22.15 -21.96 26.97
C LEU A 7 -21.77 -22.39 25.54
N VAL A 8 -22.60 -23.23 24.89
CA VAL A 8 -22.39 -23.69 23.50
C VAL A 8 -22.81 -22.62 22.48
N THR A 9 -23.75 -21.73 22.81
CA THR A 9 -24.17 -20.63 21.93
C THR A 9 -23.19 -19.45 21.90
N ILE A 10 -22.43 -19.23 22.98
CA ILE A 10 -21.38 -18.19 23.04
C ILE A 10 -20.11 -18.62 22.27
N LEU A 11 -19.86 -19.93 22.12
CA LEU A 11 -18.74 -20.45 21.32
C LEU A 11 -19.00 -20.47 19.81
N LEU A 12 -20.27 -20.33 19.38
CA LEU A 12 -20.66 -20.25 17.97
C LEU A 12 -20.71 -18.80 17.43
N SER A 13 -20.57 -17.79 18.29
CA SER A 13 -20.70 -16.37 17.91
C SER A 13 -19.39 -15.63 17.65
N THR A 14 -18.22 -16.28 17.71
CA THR A 14 -16.91 -15.59 17.60
C THR A 14 -16.11 -15.94 16.35
N GLN A 15 -16.74 -16.44 15.30
CA GLN A 15 -16.10 -16.60 13.98
C GLN A 15 -16.56 -15.51 13.01
N LEU A 16 -16.61 -14.26 13.49
CA LEU A 16 -16.56 -13.09 12.62
C LEU A 16 -15.16 -13.04 11.99
N PHE A 17 -14.95 -13.93 11.03
CA PHE A 17 -13.87 -13.85 10.08
C PHE A 17 -14.06 -12.55 9.31
N ALA A 18 -13.32 -11.52 9.68
CA ALA A 18 -13.12 -10.37 8.82
C ALA A 18 -12.37 -10.88 7.57
N GLN A 19 -13.16 -11.26 6.57
CA GLN A 19 -12.68 -11.35 5.20
C GLN A 19 -12.09 -10.00 4.85
N LEU A 20 -10.98 -9.98 4.12
CA LEU A 20 -10.49 -8.73 3.56
C LEU A 20 -11.64 -8.03 2.84
N PRO A 21 -11.78 -6.71 3.00
CA PRO A 21 -12.88 -5.99 2.38
C PRO A 21 -12.85 -6.26 0.88
N GLU A 22 -14.02 -6.55 0.32
CA GLU A 22 -14.16 -6.59 -1.13
C GLU A 22 -14.00 -5.15 -1.64
N ILE A 23 -12.85 -4.86 -2.24
CA ILE A 23 -12.53 -3.55 -2.79
C ILE A 23 -12.67 -3.65 -4.30
N ASN A 24 -13.51 -2.80 -4.86
CA ASN A 24 -13.58 -2.56 -6.29
C ASN A 24 -13.73 -1.05 -6.52
N ILE A 25 -12.60 -0.40 -6.66
CA ILE A 25 -12.50 1.02 -6.99
C ILE A 25 -11.94 1.09 -8.41
N GLN A 26 -12.63 1.77 -9.32
CA GLN A 26 -12.23 1.88 -10.72
C GLN A 26 -12.10 3.35 -11.13
N ASN A 27 -10.92 3.70 -11.65
CA ASN A 27 -10.60 5.01 -12.20
C ASN A 27 -10.95 6.18 -11.26
N LEU A 28 -10.70 6.00 -9.96
CA LEU A 28 -10.82 7.06 -8.97
C LEU A 28 -9.85 8.20 -9.32
N GLU A 29 -10.40 9.38 -9.53
CA GLU A 29 -9.68 10.59 -9.85
C GLU A 29 -10.27 11.78 -9.11
N GLY A 30 -9.43 12.74 -8.75
CA GLY A 30 -9.85 13.84 -7.93
C GLY A 30 -8.74 14.80 -7.61
N SER A 31 -9.12 15.89 -6.97
CA SER A 31 -8.22 16.91 -6.51
C SER A 31 -8.64 17.41 -5.13
N TYR A 32 -7.66 17.77 -4.34
CA TYR A 32 -7.79 18.37 -3.03
C TYR A 32 -6.90 19.60 -2.97
N ALA A 33 -7.45 20.70 -2.47
CA ALA A 33 -6.71 21.90 -2.12
C ALA A 33 -7.24 22.41 -0.77
N ASP A 34 -6.39 22.35 0.25
CA ASP A 34 -6.75 22.60 1.66
C ASP A 34 -7.76 23.76 1.83
N PRO A 35 -8.96 23.49 2.42
CA PRO A 35 -9.35 22.30 3.19
C PRO A 35 -10.18 21.25 2.44
N SER A 36 -10.50 21.46 1.16
CA SER A 36 -11.52 20.68 0.47
C SER A 36 -11.17 20.33 -0.97
N GLY A 37 -11.87 19.35 -1.51
CA GLY A 37 -11.67 18.83 -2.84
C GLY A 37 -12.87 18.08 -3.35
N SER A 38 -12.73 17.50 -4.54
CA SER A 38 -13.73 16.64 -5.13
C SER A 38 -13.06 15.48 -5.83
N ALA A 39 -13.76 14.35 -5.87
CA ALA A 39 -13.33 13.16 -6.58
C ALA A 39 -14.51 12.48 -7.25
N ARG A 40 -14.20 11.65 -8.25
CA ARG A 40 -15.14 10.77 -8.94
C ARG A 40 -14.47 9.44 -9.25
N ALA A 41 -15.26 8.40 -9.38
CA ALA A 41 -14.80 7.09 -9.82
C ALA A 41 -15.81 6.52 -10.81
N ASP A 42 -15.43 5.55 -11.66
CA ASP A 42 -16.39 4.85 -12.51
C ASP A 42 -17.22 3.87 -11.67
N SER A 43 -16.60 3.26 -10.67
CA SER A 43 -17.24 2.39 -9.67
C SER A 43 -16.47 2.52 -8.35
N PHE A 44 -17.20 2.58 -7.23
CA PHE A 44 -16.58 2.62 -5.90
C PHE A 44 -17.35 1.70 -4.95
N ARG A 45 -16.74 0.57 -4.65
CA ARG A 45 -17.17 -0.36 -3.61
C ARG A 45 -16.01 -0.66 -2.68
N PHE A 46 -16.25 -0.51 -1.39
CA PHE A 46 -15.26 -0.74 -0.35
C PHE A 46 -15.95 -1.49 0.79
N ASP A 47 -15.53 -2.73 0.99
CA ASP A 47 -16.15 -3.62 1.97
C ASP A 47 -17.65 -3.82 1.69
N HIS A 48 -18.50 -3.56 2.69
CA HIS A 48 -19.95 -3.63 2.57
C HIS A 48 -20.59 -2.34 2.02
N ILE A 49 -19.79 -1.28 1.79
CA ILE A 49 -20.26 0.01 1.30
C ILE A 49 -20.16 0.03 -0.23
N ASN A 50 -21.27 0.34 -0.90
CA ASN A 50 -21.35 0.44 -2.35
C ASN A 50 -21.93 1.80 -2.75
N PHE A 51 -21.08 2.70 -3.24
CA PHE A 51 -21.50 4.02 -3.72
C PHE A 51 -22.06 3.99 -5.15
N GLY A 52 -22.16 2.81 -5.76
CA GLY A 52 -22.70 2.61 -7.10
C GLY A 52 -21.75 3.00 -8.22
N ASP A 53 -22.34 3.32 -9.36
CA ASP A 53 -21.63 3.70 -10.58
C ASP A 53 -21.53 5.23 -10.69
N ASN A 54 -20.37 5.72 -11.12
CA ASN A 54 -20.08 7.16 -11.29
C ASN A 54 -20.27 8.04 -10.02
N PRO A 55 -19.92 7.58 -8.79
CA PRO A 55 -20.13 8.38 -7.60
C PRO A 55 -19.34 9.70 -7.65
N GLN A 56 -19.93 10.75 -7.08
CA GLN A 56 -19.27 12.01 -6.79
C GLN A 56 -18.97 12.07 -5.29
N LEU A 57 -17.72 12.36 -4.96
CA LEU A 57 -17.19 12.34 -3.60
C LEU A 57 -16.70 13.74 -3.24
N SER A 58 -17.06 14.21 -2.04
CA SER A 58 -16.34 15.32 -1.40
C SER A 58 -15.05 14.78 -0.80
N VAL A 59 -13.96 15.56 -0.92
CA VAL A 59 -12.68 15.24 -0.29
C VAL A 59 -12.39 16.29 0.77
N GLU A 60 -12.25 15.90 2.02
CA GLU A 60 -11.94 16.84 3.11
C GLU A 60 -10.75 16.34 3.93
N LYS A 61 -9.90 17.26 4.41
CA LYS A 61 -8.85 16.91 5.37
C LYS A 61 -9.19 17.44 6.74
N GLN A 62 -9.39 16.56 7.71
CA GLN A 62 -9.67 16.94 9.10
C GLN A 62 -8.62 16.29 10.01
N ALA A 63 -7.94 17.12 10.82
CA ALA A 63 -6.88 16.67 11.74
C ALA A 63 -5.78 15.79 11.08
N GLY A 64 -5.47 16.04 9.80
CA GLY A 64 -4.47 15.26 9.06
C GLY A 64 -4.96 13.92 8.51
N VAL A 65 -6.27 13.73 8.45
CA VAL A 65 -6.91 12.54 7.88
C VAL A 65 -7.75 12.97 6.67
N LEU A 66 -7.65 12.25 5.55
CA LEU A 66 -8.52 12.50 4.40
C LEU A 66 -9.81 11.71 4.52
N PHE A 67 -10.93 12.37 4.26
CA PHE A 67 -12.26 11.79 4.22
C PHE A 67 -12.77 11.83 2.78
N LEU A 68 -13.35 10.72 2.32
CA LEU A 68 -14.10 10.61 1.09
C LEU A 68 -15.57 10.45 1.46
N THR A 69 -16.37 11.47 1.16
CA THR A 69 -17.74 11.58 1.68
C THR A 69 -18.75 11.66 0.54
N THR A 70 -19.83 10.90 0.64
CA THR A 70 -21.06 11.09 -0.15
C THR A 70 -22.20 11.57 0.76
N PRO A 71 -23.41 11.85 0.24
CA PRO A 71 -24.54 12.18 1.09
C PRO A 71 -24.96 11.06 2.06
N GLU A 72 -24.59 9.81 1.77
CA GLU A 72 -25.06 8.62 2.51
C GLU A 72 -23.99 8.05 3.43
N ASP A 73 -22.73 8.05 3.00
CA ASP A 73 -21.63 7.36 3.68
C ASP A 73 -20.32 8.16 3.63
N GLU A 74 -19.40 7.80 4.53
CA GLU A 74 -18.07 8.40 4.64
C GLU A 74 -17.00 7.32 4.81
N ILE A 75 -15.88 7.47 4.11
CA ILE A 75 -14.68 6.65 4.29
C ILE A 75 -13.53 7.51 4.79
N GLN A 76 -12.92 7.04 5.87
CA GLN A 76 -11.71 7.62 6.43
C GLN A 76 -10.46 6.98 5.83
N LEU A 77 -9.50 7.80 5.39
CA LEU A 77 -8.17 7.38 4.93
C LEU A 77 -7.13 7.78 5.98
N ASP A 78 -6.96 6.95 6.99
CA ASP A 78 -6.16 7.17 8.19
C ASP A 78 -4.69 6.69 8.10
N PHE A 79 -4.34 5.91 7.08
CA PHE A 79 -2.99 5.37 6.86
C PHE A 79 -2.26 6.02 5.68
N LEU A 80 -2.45 7.32 5.47
CA LEU A 80 -1.71 8.02 4.43
C LEU A 80 -0.22 8.13 4.81
N PRO A 81 0.71 7.87 3.88
CA PRO A 81 2.11 8.18 4.07
C PRO A 81 2.30 9.63 4.52
N HIS A 82 3.23 9.86 5.44
CA HIS A 82 3.53 11.19 5.99
C HIS A 82 3.78 12.25 4.91
N GLN A 83 4.40 11.83 3.80
CA GLN A 83 4.66 12.68 2.64
C GLN A 83 3.37 13.19 1.99
N ILE A 84 2.31 12.38 1.95
CA ILE A 84 1.00 12.77 1.41
C ILE A 84 0.26 13.66 2.40
N ASN A 85 0.31 13.31 3.69
CA ASN A 85 -0.43 14.05 4.73
C ASN A 85 0.01 15.53 4.84
N LYS A 86 1.28 15.82 4.56
CA LYS A 86 1.83 17.19 4.57
C LYS A 86 1.46 18.05 3.36
N LEU A 87 0.86 17.47 2.32
CA LEU A 87 0.53 18.21 1.11
C LEU A 87 -0.63 19.19 1.36
N ALA A 88 -0.50 20.38 0.77
CA ALA A 88 -1.56 21.38 0.73
C ALA A 88 -2.46 21.18 -0.49
N GLN A 89 -1.91 20.62 -1.56
CA GLN A 89 -2.62 20.26 -2.77
C GLN A 89 -2.26 18.84 -3.18
N LEU A 90 -3.26 18.08 -3.65
CA LEU A 90 -3.12 16.71 -4.13
C LEU A 90 -4.04 16.51 -5.32
N GLU A 91 -3.54 15.96 -6.41
CA GLU A 91 -4.30 15.51 -7.56
C GLU A 91 -3.93 14.05 -7.81
N PHE A 92 -4.93 13.19 -7.97
CA PHE A 92 -4.72 11.78 -8.29
C PHE A 92 -5.59 11.42 -9.49
N GLN A 93 -5.06 10.59 -10.38
CA GLN A 93 -5.76 10.21 -11.61
C GLN A 93 -5.73 8.70 -11.79
N LYS A 94 -6.90 8.17 -12.21
CA LYS A 94 -7.10 6.77 -12.60
C LYS A 94 -6.52 5.78 -11.57
N THR A 95 -6.85 5.99 -10.31
CA THR A 95 -6.56 5.05 -9.23
C THR A 95 -7.58 3.92 -9.26
N SER A 96 -7.12 2.69 -9.44
CA SER A 96 -7.97 1.51 -9.39
C SER A 96 -7.39 0.54 -8.37
N ILE A 97 -8.28 -0.03 -7.55
CA ILE A 97 -7.95 -1.05 -6.55
C ILE A 97 -8.99 -2.13 -6.69
N GLN A 98 -8.54 -3.37 -6.91
CA GLN A 98 -9.40 -4.53 -7.01
C GLN A 98 -8.84 -5.65 -6.14
N THR A 99 -9.66 -6.14 -5.22
CA THR A 99 -9.42 -7.40 -4.51
C THR A 99 -10.37 -8.47 -5.02
N SER A 100 -9.85 -9.69 -5.20
CA SER A 100 -10.66 -10.86 -5.57
C SER A 100 -10.00 -12.12 -5.00
N GLY A 101 -10.61 -12.70 -3.97
CA GLY A 101 -10.03 -13.82 -3.23
C GLY A 101 -8.66 -13.47 -2.65
N SER A 102 -7.61 -14.16 -3.09
CA SER A 102 -6.21 -13.93 -2.69
C SER A 102 -5.43 -13.00 -3.62
N SER A 103 -6.11 -12.31 -4.54
CA SER A 103 -5.48 -11.36 -5.46
C SER A 103 -5.75 -9.91 -5.09
N LEU A 104 -4.74 -9.07 -5.33
CA LEU A 104 -4.81 -7.62 -5.22
C LEU A 104 -4.19 -7.01 -6.47
N ASN A 105 -4.96 -6.15 -7.13
CA ASN A 105 -4.47 -5.31 -8.21
C ASN A 105 -4.66 -3.85 -7.82
N VAL A 106 -3.58 -3.09 -7.84
CA VAL A 106 -3.56 -1.65 -7.67
C VAL A 106 -2.93 -1.05 -8.91
N SER A 107 -3.57 -0.02 -9.47
CA SER A 107 -2.99 0.79 -10.54
C SER A 107 -3.28 2.25 -10.26
N VAL A 108 -2.25 3.10 -10.37
CA VAL A 108 -2.36 4.54 -10.20
C VAL A 108 -1.67 5.18 -11.39
N ALA A 109 -2.39 5.95 -12.20
CA ALA A 109 -1.78 6.58 -13.37
C ALA A 109 -0.90 7.76 -12.99
N SER A 110 -1.38 8.61 -12.09
CA SER A 110 -0.57 9.69 -11.53
C SER A 110 -1.06 10.15 -10.16
N VAL A 111 -0.12 10.63 -9.34
CA VAL A 111 -0.38 11.41 -8.14
C VAL A 111 0.57 12.60 -8.15
N ASN A 112 0.01 13.80 -8.20
CA ASN A 112 0.76 15.04 -8.12
C ASN A 112 0.36 15.77 -6.85
N GLY A 113 1.34 16.33 -6.15
CA GLY A 113 1.10 17.00 -4.90
C GLY A 113 2.08 18.14 -4.67
N SER A 114 1.63 19.15 -3.95
CA SER A 114 2.50 20.25 -3.57
C SER A 114 2.20 20.77 -2.17
N SER A 115 3.23 21.37 -1.58
CA SER A 115 3.20 22.11 -0.32
C SER A 115 4.25 23.22 -0.39
N ARG A 116 4.44 23.96 0.70
CA ARG A 116 5.52 24.96 0.77
C ARG A 116 6.92 24.33 0.83
N GLU A 117 7.02 23.09 1.32
CA GLU A 117 8.31 22.44 1.62
C GLU A 117 8.70 21.39 0.58
N GLN A 118 7.71 20.80 -0.11
CA GLN A 118 7.93 19.67 -1.00
C GLN A 118 6.88 19.61 -2.11
N ASN A 119 7.33 19.10 -3.25
CA ASN A 119 6.48 18.59 -4.32
C ASN A 119 6.54 17.06 -4.30
N LEU A 120 5.45 16.43 -4.73
CA LEU A 120 5.33 15.00 -4.94
C LEU A 120 4.87 14.79 -6.39
N ASN A 121 5.59 13.96 -7.12
CA ASN A 121 5.14 13.45 -8.41
C ASN A 121 5.31 11.93 -8.41
N LEU A 122 4.24 11.21 -8.71
CA LEU A 122 4.24 9.78 -8.93
C LEU A 122 3.54 9.52 -10.25
N GLU A 123 4.20 8.81 -11.16
CA GLU A 123 3.65 8.42 -12.45
C GLU A 123 3.68 6.90 -12.58
N VAL A 124 2.51 6.35 -12.91
CA VAL A 124 2.28 4.95 -13.22
C VAL A 124 2.86 4.02 -12.15
N LEU A 125 2.11 3.83 -11.07
CA LEU A 125 2.32 2.73 -10.14
C LEU A 125 1.39 1.58 -10.51
N THR A 126 1.92 0.38 -10.65
CA THR A 126 1.12 -0.84 -10.67
C THR A 126 1.65 -1.78 -9.59
N LEU A 127 0.74 -2.46 -8.91
CA LEU A 127 1.02 -3.55 -7.99
C LEU A 127 0.02 -4.65 -8.31
N ALA A 128 0.51 -5.82 -8.67
CA ALA A 128 -0.31 -7.00 -8.85
C ALA A 128 0.26 -8.10 -7.97
N CYS A 129 -0.58 -8.70 -7.14
CA CYS A 129 -0.22 -9.92 -6.45
C CYS A 129 -1.33 -10.94 -6.52
N SER A 130 -0.94 -12.21 -6.53
CA SER A 130 -1.86 -13.34 -6.54
C SER A 130 -1.34 -14.39 -5.57
N GLY A 131 -2.17 -14.75 -4.60
CA GLY A 131 -1.91 -15.87 -3.70
C GLY A 131 -2.05 -17.23 -4.37
N GLY A 132 -1.51 -18.25 -3.72
CA GLY A 132 -1.88 -19.64 -4.00
C GLY A 132 -3.28 -19.95 -3.47
N ASP A 133 -3.81 -21.11 -3.85
CA ASP A 133 -5.11 -21.64 -3.39
C ASP A 133 -5.08 -22.09 -1.91
N GLU A 134 -4.39 -21.36 -1.03
CA GLU A 134 -4.31 -21.75 0.38
C GLU A 134 -5.61 -21.43 1.13
N THR A 135 -6.04 -22.42 1.89
CA THR A 135 -7.35 -22.53 2.56
C THR A 135 -7.34 -22.02 3.99
N ASP A 136 -6.20 -21.49 4.47
CA ASP A 136 -6.02 -21.14 5.89
C ASP A 136 -5.98 -19.63 6.16
N LEU A 137 -7.09 -19.20 6.80
CA LEU A 137 -7.36 -17.99 7.59
C LEU A 137 -7.31 -16.59 6.89
N PRO A 138 -8.36 -15.77 7.05
CA PRO A 138 -8.72 -14.75 6.04
C PRO A 138 -8.17 -13.34 6.23
N GLN A 139 -7.60 -13.00 7.39
CA GLN A 139 -7.32 -11.58 7.69
C GLN A 139 -6.07 -11.02 7.01
N ASN A 140 -5.07 -11.86 6.71
CA ASN A 140 -3.80 -11.40 6.12
C ASN A 140 -3.42 -12.10 4.80
N ILE A 141 -4.38 -12.76 4.13
CA ILE A 141 -4.09 -13.54 2.91
C ILE A 141 -3.49 -12.66 1.83
N VAL A 142 -4.00 -11.43 1.61
CA VAL A 142 -3.48 -10.58 0.53
C VAL A 142 -2.07 -10.07 0.84
N LEU A 143 -1.81 -9.58 2.06
CA LEU A 143 -0.46 -9.14 2.44
C LEU A 143 0.54 -10.29 2.39
N ASP A 144 0.18 -11.44 2.96
CA ASP A 144 0.99 -12.65 2.89
C ASP A 144 1.22 -13.06 1.44
N SER A 145 0.17 -13.12 0.61
CA SER A 145 0.28 -13.45 -0.81
C SER A 145 1.19 -12.50 -1.58
N CYS A 146 1.08 -11.20 -1.31
CA CYS A 146 1.92 -10.17 -1.89
C CYS A 146 3.40 -10.29 -1.45
N LEU A 147 3.67 -10.80 -0.25
CA LEU A 147 5.03 -10.83 0.33
C LEU A 147 5.69 -12.21 0.24
N THR A 148 4.94 -13.30 0.14
CA THR A 148 5.48 -14.67 0.22
C THR A 148 5.16 -15.52 -1.00
N GLN A 149 4.16 -15.13 -1.83
CA GLN A 149 3.79 -15.88 -3.02
C GLN A 149 4.29 -15.19 -4.28
N LYS A 150 3.44 -14.45 -4.99
CA LYS A 150 3.81 -13.76 -6.23
C LYS A 150 3.31 -12.34 -6.21
N ALA A 151 4.23 -11.40 -6.33
CA ALA A 151 3.90 -10.00 -6.54
C ALA A 151 4.82 -9.37 -7.58
N GLN A 152 4.25 -8.44 -8.33
CA GLN A 152 4.98 -7.55 -9.21
C GLN A 152 4.53 -6.12 -8.92
N ALA A 153 5.48 -5.23 -8.67
CA ALA A 153 5.22 -3.81 -8.61
C ALA A 153 6.07 -3.09 -9.65
N THR A 154 5.49 -2.13 -10.37
CA THR A 154 6.21 -1.24 -11.26
C THR A 154 5.88 0.21 -10.97
N LEU A 155 6.86 1.09 -11.12
CA LEU A 155 6.74 2.52 -10.92
C LEU A 155 7.59 3.22 -11.97
N ASN A 156 6.97 4.01 -12.84
CA ASN A 156 7.70 4.68 -13.92
C ASN A 156 8.52 5.86 -13.40
N HIS A 157 7.91 6.70 -12.55
CA HIS A 157 8.56 7.88 -12.00
C HIS A 157 8.02 8.18 -10.61
N PHE A 158 8.93 8.50 -9.69
CA PHE A 158 8.62 9.05 -8.39
C PHE A 158 9.64 10.12 -8.04
N GLU A 159 9.14 11.27 -7.61
CA GLU A 159 9.92 12.43 -7.22
C GLU A 159 9.30 13.03 -5.95
N ALA A 160 10.11 13.19 -4.91
CA ALA A 160 9.72 13.84 -3.66
C ALA A 160 10.90 14.62 -3.08
N GLY A 161 10.87 15.95 -3.23
CA GLY A 161 12.02 16.79 -2.89
C GLY A 161 13.26 16.40 -3.70
N ASP A 162 14.37 16.11 -3.02
CA ASP A 162 15.63 15.70 -3.66
C ASP A 162 15.69 14.20 -4.02
N GLN A 163 14.62 13.45 -3.75
CA GLN A 163 14.55 12.01 -4.00
C GLN A 163 13.91 11.76 -5.35
N GLU A 164 14.60 11.04 -6.23
CA GLU A 164 14.13 10.65 -7.55
C GLU A 164 14.38 9.17 -7.79
N VAL A 165 13.31 8.46 -8.16
CA VAL A 165 13.33 7.04 -8.56
C VAL A 165 12.58 6.90 -9.87
N ARG A 166 13.20 6.26 -10.86
CA ARG A 166 12.59 5.97 -12.16
C ARG A 166 12.64 4.49 -12.46
N ASN A 167 11.67 4.00 -13.22
CA ASN A 167 11.62 2.62 -13.71
C ASN A 167 11.87 1.58 -12.60
N LEU A 168 11.28 1.80 -11.43
CA LEU A 168 11.34 0.83 -10.34
C LEU A 168 10.50 -0.38 -10.75
N LYS A 169 11.09 -1.55 -10.65
CA LYS A 169 10.43 -2.85 -10.77
C LYS A 169 10.78 -3.67 -9.55
N ILE A 170 9.78 -4.25 -8.92
CA ILE A 170 9.91 -5.20 -7.82
C ILE A 170 9.22 -6.49 -8.27
N ASP A 171 9.91 -7.61 -8.14
CA ASP A 171 9.36 -8.95 -8.36
C ASP A 171 9.58 -9.74 -7.06
N ILE A 172 8.51 -10.31 -6.51
CA ILE A 172 8.52 -11.27 -5.41
C ILE A 172 8.01 -12.60 -5.95
N ASP A 173 8.76 -13.67 -5.71
CA ASP A 173 8.39 -15.04 -6.10
C ASP A 173 8.84 -16.00 -4.99
N GLN A 174 7.88 -16.64 -4.31
CA GLN A 174 8.13 -17.52 -3.17
C GLN A 174 8.96 -16.87 -2.06
N GLY A 175 8.69 -15.59 -1.77
CA GLY A 175 9.43 -14.79 -0.81
C GLY A 175 10.79 -14.29 -1.31
N GLU A 176 11.29 -14.73 -2.46
CA GLU A 176 12.50 -14.16 -3.06
C GLU A 176 12.21 -12.78 -3.66
N LEU A 177 12.92 -11.76 -3.18
CA LEU A 177 12.79 -10.38 -3.64
C LEU A 177 13.86 -10.07 -4.69
N ARG A 178 13.44 -9.53 -5.84
CA ARG A 178 14.30 -8.91 -6.84
C ARG A 178 13.79 -7.53 -7.16
N PHE A 179 14.69 -6.55 -7.25
CA PHE A 179 14.28 -5.21 -7.67
C PHE A 179 15.30 -4.55 -8.58
N TRP A 180 14.81 -3.69 -9.45
CA TRP A 180 15.58 -2.87 -10.38
C TRP A 180 15.04 -1.46 -10.30
N ALA A 181 15.92 -0.46 -10.29
CA ALA A 181 15.49 0.94 -10.31
C ALA A 181 16.57 1.82 -10.94
N ASN A 182 16.17 2.94 -11.52
CA ASN A 182 17.07 4.04 -11.84
C ASN A 182 16.99 5.08 -10.73
N VAL A 183 18.09 5.27 -10.00
CA VAL A 183 18.19 6.23 -8.90
C VAL A 183 19.28 7.23 -9.25
N LEU A 184 18.94 8.51 -9.34
CA LEU A 184 19.88 9.58 -9.72
C LEU A 184 20.66 9.25 -11.00
N GLY A 185 19.95 8.77 -12.03
CA GLY A 185 20.53 8.37 -13.32
C GLY A 185 21.29 7.05 -13.31
N LYS A 186 21.32 6.30 -12.20
CA LYS A 186 22.04 5.02 -12.08
C LYS A 186 21.08 3.85 -11.96
N ASN A 187 21.21 2.89 -12.89
CA ASN A 187 20.50 1.62 -12.82
C ASN A 187 21.11 0.74 -11.72
N ILE A 188 20.37 0.54 -10.65
CA ILE A 188 20.71 -0.38 -9.56
C ILE A 188 19.89 -1.66 -9.67
N TYR A 189 20.49 -2.75 -9.22
CA TYR A 189 19.84 -4.05 -9.12
C TYR A 189 20.02 -4.60 -7.71
N GLY A 190 18.94 -5.07 -7.12
CA GLY A 190 18.92 -5.65 -5.78
C GLY A 190 18.29 -7.03 -5.72
N ARG A 191 18.70 -7.77 -4.68
CA ARG A 191 18.15 -9.08 -4.30
C ARG A 191 18.00 -9.15 -2.80
N GLY A 192 17.03 -9.95 -2.36
CA GLY A 192 16.72 -10.14 -0.96
C GLY A 192 15.60 -11.16 -0.77
N GLU A 193 14.94 -11.06 0.37
CA GLU A 193 13.80 -11.90 0.74
C GLU A 193 12.76 -11.08 1.49
N THR A 194 11.50 -11.48 1.39
CA THR A 194 10.37 -10.88 2.11
C THR A 194 9.67 -11.91 2.97
N PHE A 195 9.26 -11.49 4.17
CA PHE A 195 8.59 -12.32 5.14
C PHE A 195 7.45 -11.55 5.77
N PHE A 196 6.38 -12.27 6.10
CA PHE A 196 5.29 -11.75 6.89
C PHE A 196 5.15 -12.55 8.19
N ASP A 197 5.42 -11.88 9.31
CA ASP A 197 5.32 -12.42 10.66
C ASP A 197 3.88 -12.25 11.14
N LYS A 198 3.03 -13.24 10.85
CA LYS A 198 1.58 -13.21 11.14
C LYS A 198 1.29 -13.02 12.63
N GLU A 199 2.12 -13.57 13.51
CA GLU A 199 1.91 -13.51 14.96
C GLU A 199 2.16 -12.10 15.50
N ASN A 200 3.20 -11.44 15.00
CA ASN A 200 3.59 -10.10 15.46
C ASN A 200 3.01 -8.97 14.60
N GLN A 201 2.32 -9.28 13.49
CA GLN A 201 1.84 -8.30 12.49
C GLN A 201 2.97 -7.43 11.92
N VAL A 202 4.09 -8.08 11.54
CA VAL A 202 5.29 -7.39 11.07
C VAL A 202 5.70 -7.87 9.69
N ILE A 203 6.03 -6.93 8.80
CA ILE A 203 6.68 -7.20 7.52
C ILE A 203 8.19 -7.10 7.71
N LYS A 204 8.93 -8.12 7.26
CA LYS A 204 10.40 -8.13 7.25
C LYS A 204 10.92 -8.23 5.83
N ILE A 205 11.78 -7.30 5.44
CA ILE A 205 12.42 -7.26 4.13
C ILE A 205 13.92 -7.39 4.33
N ARG A 206 14.51 -8.50 3.89
CA ARG A 206 15.97 -8.69 3.85
C ARG A 206 16.51 -8.12 2.55
N ILE A 207 17.59 -7.35 2.59
CA ILE A 207 18.33 -6.92 1.40
C ILE A 207 19.74 -7.50 1.44
N ASP A 208 19.96 -8.55 0.65
CA ASP A 208 21.24 -9.27 0.61
C ASP A 208 22.30 -8.53 -0.20
N SER A 209 21.89 -8.00 -1.35
CA SER A 209 22.80 -7.28 -2.23
C SER A 209 22.09 -6.20 -3.03
N VAL A 210 22.76 -5.06 -3.16
CA VAL A 210 22.43 -4.04 -4.16
C VAL A 210 23.70 -3.71 -4.91
N LYS A 211 23.61 -3.67 -6.24
CA LYS A 211 24.74 -3.47 -7.13
C LYS A 211 24.45 -2.41 -8.18
N TRP A 212 25.47 -1.65 -8.53
CA TRP A 212 25.53 -0.84 -9.75
C TRP A 212 26.67 -1.37 -10.61
N LYS A 213 26.34 -2.01 -11.74
CA LYS A 213 27.30 -2.84 -12.50
C LYS A 213 27.97 -3.87 -11.57
N PHE A 214 29.27 -3.76 -11.36
CA PHE A 214 30.05 -4.63 -10.46
C PHE A 214 30.27 -4.03 -9.05
N ILE A 215 29.83 -2.80 -8.80
CA ILE A 215 30.05 -2.09 -7.53
C ILE A 215 28.92 -2.44 -6.54
N LYS A 216 29.28 -2.94 -5.35
CA LYS A 216 28.32 -3.20 -4.26
C LYS A 216 27.91 -1.88 -3.59
N LEU A 217 26.61 -1.59 -3.60
CA LEU A 217 26.02 -0.38 -3.03
C LEU A 217 25.16 -0.66 -1.79
N THR A 218 25.03 -1.92 -1.34
CA THR A 218 24.17 -2.31 -0.22
C THR A 218 24.30 -1.39 0.98
N GLY A 219 25.52 -1.09 1.43
CA GLY A 219 25.74 -0.26 2.62
C GLY A 219 25.28 1.19 2.44
N ARG A 220 25.38 1.74 1.24
CA ARG A 220 24.88 3.10 0.94
C ARG A 220 23.35 3.12 0.89
N VAL A 221 22.74 2.08 0.33
CA VAL A 221 21.28 1.95 0.31
C VAL A 221 20.72 1.89 1.73
N PHE A 222 21.30 1.07 2.60
CA PHE A 222 20.88 1.04 4.01
C PHE A 222 21.07 2.39 4.70
N SER A 223 22.15 3.12 4.44
CA SER A 223 22.32 4.47 5.02
C SER A 223 21.30 5.50 4.56
N GLU A 224 20.67 5.31 3.39
CA GLU A 224 19.54 6.16 2.98
C GLU A 224 18.22 5.68 3.60
N LEU A 225 18.02 4.37 3.71
CA LEU A 225 16.85 3.78 4.36
C LEU A 225 16.80 4.09 5.86
N GLU A 226 17.95 4.10 6.54
CA GLU A 226 18.10 4.49 7.96
C GLU A 226 17.54 5.91 8.21
N LYS A 227 17.54 6.80 7.20
CA LYS A 227 16.95 8.15 7.33
C LYS A 227 15.41 8.15 7.28
N LEU A 228 14.80 7.04 6.87
CA LEU A 228 13.35 6.85 6.80
C LEU A 228 12.79 6.16 8.04
N GLU A 229 13.65 5.79 9.00
CA GLU A 229 13.23 5.17 10.26
C GLU A 229 12.23 6.07 11.01
N ASN A 230 11.23 5.43 11.60
CA ASN A 230 10.21 6.04 12.42
C ASN A 230 9.64 4.99 13.38
N GLU A 231 8.60 5.33 14.14
CA GLU A 231 7.99 4.42 15.12
C GLU A 231 7.47 3.11 14.52
N LYS A 232 7.10 3.07 13.24
CA LYS A 232 6.63 1.87 12.53
C LYS A 232 7.68 1.22 11.62
N VAL A 233 8.78 1.91 11.32
CA VAL A 233 9.80 1.44 10.36
C VAL A 233 11.17 1.43 11.02
N THR A 234 11.74 0.23 11.18
CA THR A 234 13.08 0.03 11.72
C THR A 234 14.01 -0.57 10.67
N VAL A 235 15.23 -0.09 10.58
CA VAL A 235 16.24 -0.49 9.59
C VAL A 235 17.49 -1.01 10.31
N GLN A 236 17.64 -2.33 10.35
CA GLN A 236 18.76 -3.02 10.98
C GLN A 236 19.36 -4.05 10.03
N ARG A 237 20.50 -3.72 9.41
CA ARG A 237 21.14 -4.55 8.37
C ARG A 237 21.21 -6.03 8.78
N PRO A 238 20.79 -6.98 7.92
CA PRO A 238 20.31 -6.81 6.54
C PRO A 238 18.78 -6.60 6.41
N TRP A 239 18.09 -6.23 7.47
CA TRP A 239 16.63 -6.18 7.55
C TRP A 239 16.05 -4.76 7.57
N ILE A 240 14.87 -4.64 6.97
CA ILE A 240 13.91 -3.56 7.17
C ILE A 240 12.69 -4.21 7.80
N THR A 241 12.18 -3.63 8.88
CA THR A 241 11.04 -4.14 9.64
C THR A 241 9.96 -3.07 9.64
N ILE A 242 8.74 -3.45 9.26
CA ILE A 242 7.58 -2.55 9.20
C ILE A 242 6.48 -3.14 10.09
N GLU A 243 6.07 -2.39 11.11
CA GLU A 243 4.94 -2.70 11.98
C GLU A 243 3.64 -2.22 11.32
N LEU A 244 2.61 -3.07 11.33
CA LEU A 244 1.29 -2.75 10.75
C LEU A 244 0.40 -2.03 11.77
#